data_AF-A0A166IHP8-F1
#
_entry.id   AF-A0A166IHP8-F1
#
_cell.length_a   1.000
_cell.length_b   1.000
_cell.length_c   1.000
_cell.angle_alpha   90.00
_cell.angle_beta   90.00
_cell.angle_gamma   90.00
#
_symmetry.space_group_name_H-M   'P 1'
#
loop_
_entity.id
_entity.type
_entity.pdbx_description
1 polymer ?
#
loop_
_entity_poly.entity_id
_entity_poly.type
_entity_poly.pdbx_seq_one_letter_code
_entity_poly.pdbx_strand_id
1 'polypeptide(L)'
;MGTTAGHFHGHHHENSQLIRYRVIAMVLELGIVVHSVVIGISLGASNNTCTIKPLVAALCFHQMFEGIGLGGSILQAEYKTVKKTVMVFFFSVTNPFGIALGIALSKMYKENSPASLITVGLLNASSAGLLIYMALVDLLAADFMGPKLQGSIRLQIKAFTAVLLGAGAMSLLAKWT
;
A
#
# COMPACT_ATOMS: atom_id res chain seq x y z
N MET A 1 -20.42 -12.47 -47.78
CA MET A 1 -20.88 -12.66 -46.38
C MET A 1 -19.63 -12.90 -45.55
N GLY A 2 -19.01 -11.96 -44.85
CA GLY A 2 -19.57 -10.92 -43.98
C GLY A 2 -19.17 -11.25 -42.54
N THR A 3 -17.94 -10.88 -42.17
CA THR A 3 -17.24 -11.10 -40.90
C THR A 3 -17.87 -10.34 -39.72
N THR A 4 -18.39 -11.02 -38.69
CA THR A 4 -18.93 -10.36 -37.46
C THR A 4 -18.66 -11.12 -36.14
N ALA A 5 -17.71 -12.05 -36.07
CA ALA A 5 -17.48 -12.86 -34.86
C ALA A 5 -16.28 -12.42 -33.97
N GLY A 6 -15.51 -11.40 -34.36
CA GLY A 6 -14.26 -11.01 -33.65
C GLY A 6 -14.38 -9.92 -32.58
N HIS A 7 -15.47 -9.14 -32.56
CA HIS A 7 -15.53 -7.90 -31.75
C HIS A 7 -16.17 -8.03 -30.37
N PHE A 8 -16.99 -9.07 -30.13
CA PHE A 8 -17.71 -9.24 -28.86
C PHE A 8 -16.83 -9.84 -27.75
N HIS A 9 -15.86 -10.68 -28.09
CA HIS A 9 -15.01 -11.36 -27.11
C HIS A 9 -13.91 -10.46 -26.52
N GLY A 10 -13.38 -9.50 -27.28
CA GLY A 10 -12.35 -8.57 -26.81
C GLY A 10 -12.87 -7.61 -25.72
N HIS A 11 -14.10 -7.11 -25.90
CA HIS A 11 -14.71 -6.16 -24.95
C HIS A 11 -14.97 -6.76 -23.57
N HIS A 12 -15.24 -8.07 -23.50
CA HIS A 12 -15.50 -8.78 -22.24
C HIS A 12 -14.21 -9.03 -21.44
N HIS A 13 -13.10 -9.33 -22.13
CA HIS A 13 -11.79 -9.52 -21.51
C HIS A 13 -11.20 -8.21 -20.97
N GLU A 14 -11.30 -7.11 -21.72
CA GLU A 14 -10.78 -5.80 -21.31
C GLU A 14 -11.50 -5.27 -20.05
N ASN A 15 -12.84 -5.35 -20.04
CA ASN A 15 -13.64 -4.96 -18.87
C ASN A 15 -13.29 -5.79 -17.62
N SER A 16 -13.04 -7.10 -17.79
CA SER A 16 -12.70 -7.98 -16.67
C SER A 16 -11.34 -7.63 -16.05
N GLN A 17 -10.35 -7.27 -16.88
CA GLN A 17 -9.04 -6.83 -16.39
C GLN A 17 -9.12 -5.47 -15.68
N LEU A 18 -9.87 -4.51 -16.25
CA LEU A 18 -10.10 -3.21 -15.61
C LEU A 18 -10.79 -3.34 -14.26
N ILE A 19 -11.79 -4.23 -14.14
CA ILE A 19 -12.44 -4.52 -12.85
C ILE A 19 -11.41 -5.06 -11.85
N ARG A 20 -10.53 -5.98 -12.27
CA ARG A 20 -9.47 -6.51 -11.42
C ARG A 20 -8.53 -5.41 -10.93
N TYR A 21 -8.00 -4.54 -11.80
CA TYR A 21 -7.14 -3.43 -11.39
C TYR A 21 -7.82 -2.46 -10.43
N ARG A 22 -9.12 -2.22 -10.63
CA ARG A 22 -9.92 -1.37 -9.72
C ARG A 22 -10.06 -1.99 -8.33
N VAL A 23 -10.37 -3.29 -8.25
CA VAL A 23 -10.46 -4.03 -7.00
C VAL A 23 -9.11 -4.01 -6.28
N ILE A 24 -8.02 -4.32 -6.99
CA ILE A 24 -6.66 -4.27 -6.46
C ILE A 24 -6.35 -2.88 -5.88
N ALA A 25 -6.64 -1.81 -6.62
CA ALA A 25 -6.37 -0.45 -6.16
C ALA A 25 -7.18 -0.08 -4.90
N MET A 26 -8.45 -0.50 -4.79
CA MET A 26 -9.27 -0.23 -3.61
C MET A 26 -8.85 -1.05 -2.39
N VAL A 27 -8.53 -2.33 -2.59
CA VAL A 27 -8.05 -3.20 -1.51
C VAL A 27 -6.69 -2.73 -1.00
N LEU A 28 -5.80 -2.33 -1.92
CA LEU A 28 -4.50 -1.75 -1.57
C LEU A 28 -4.67 -0.46 -0.78
N GLU A 29 -5.53 0.45 -1.24
CA GLU A 29 -5.82 1.69 -0.52
C GLU A 29 -6.36 1.44 0.89
N LEU A 30 -7.34 0.53 1.04
CA LEU A 30 -7.90 0.17 2.34
C LEU A 30 -6.82 -0.41 3.28
N GLY A 31 -5.96 -1.29 2.77
CA GLY A 31 -4.84 -1.84 3.52
C GLY A 31 -3.85 -0.77 3.97
N ILE A 32 -3.50 0.17 3.08
CA ILE A 32 -2.61 1.29 3.41
C ILE A 32 -3.25 2.20 4.46
N VAL A 33 -4.55 2.48 4.36
CA VAL A 33 -5.26 3.32 5.34
C VAL A 33 -5.20 2.69 6.73
N VAL A 34 -5.58 1.41 6.85
CA VAL A 34 -5.57 0.71 8.15
C VAL A 34 -4.16 0.66 8.74
N HIS A 35 -3.17 0.29 7.94
CA HIS A 35 -1.77 0.23 8.38
C HIS A 35 -1.24 1.61 8.80
N SER A 36 -1.51 2.65 8.01
CA SER A 36 -1.07 4.03 8.27
C SER A 36 -1.67 4.59 9.57
N VAL A 37 -2.95 4.29 9.88
CA VAL A 37 -3.56 4.70 11.16
C VAL A 37 -2.82 4.05 12.34
N VAL A 38 -2.55 2.75 12.27
CA VAL A 38 -1.91 2.02 13.37
C VAL A 38 -0.48 2.51 13.62
N ILE A 39 0.29 2.74 12.55
CA ILE A 39 1.64 3.31 12.67
C ILE A 39 1.56 4.74 13.25
N GLY A 40 0.64 5.56 12.74
CA GLY A 40 0.44 6.93 13.23
C GLY A 40 0.11 6.97 14.72
N ILE A 41 -0.81 6.11 15.20
CA ILE A 41 -1.15 6.00 16.62
C ILE A 41 0.09 5.63 17.44
N SER A 42 0.84 4.62 16.99
CA SER A 42 2.06 4.15 17.68
C SER A 42 3.12 5.26 17.79
N LEU A 43 3.30 6.04 16.72
CA LEU A 43 4.18 7.21 16.70
C LEU A 43 3.68 8.32 17.65
N GLY A 44 2.38 8.63 17.60
CA GLY A 44 1.77 9.69 18.41
C GLY A 44 1.71 9.39 19.92
N ALA A 45 1.70 8.11 20.29
CA ALA A 45 1.79 7.66 21.68
C ALA A 45 3.24 7.62 22.22
N SER A 46 4.25 7.81 21.35
CA SER A 46 5.65 7.82 21.78
C SER A 46 5.99 9.11 22.54
N ASN A 47 6.66 8.97 23.69
CA ASN A 47 6.96 10.09 24.60
C ASN A 47 8.41 10.59 24.51
N ASN A 48 9.27 9.93 23.73
CA ASN A 48 10.71 10.22 23.67
C ASN A 48 11.08 11.03 22.42
N THR A 49 11.34 12.33 22.58
CA THR A 49 11.68 13.25 21.47
C THR A 49 12.94 12.84 20.71
N CYS A 50 13.87 12.12 21.36
CA CYS A 50 15.10 11.60 20.75
C CYS A 50 14.82 10.42 19.79
N THR A 51 13.75 9.67 20.03
CA THR A 51 13.29 8.55 19.20
C THR A 51 12.32 9.02 18.11
N ILE A 52 11.47 10.00 18.41
CA ILE A 52 10.45 10.51 17.48
C ILE A 52 11.08 11.14 16.22
N LYS A 53 12.14 11.93 16.37
CA LYS A 53 12.78 12.62 15.22
C LYS A 53 13.26 11.65 14.12
N PRO A 54 14.09 10.64 14.42
CA PRO A 54 14.49 9.66 13.42
C PRO A 54 13.32 8.79 12.95
N LEU A 55 12.38 8.44 13.84
CA LEU A 55 11.20 7.64 13.51
C LEU A 55 10.28 8.35 12.48
N VAL A 56 10.07 9.66 12.62
CA VAL A 56 9.33 10.48 11.65
C VAL A 56 10.05 10.53 10.31
N ALA A 57 11.38 10.70 10.31
CA ALA A 57 12.16 10.71 9.08
C ALA A 57 12.06 9.37 8.35
N ALA A 58 12.21 8.25 9.06
CA ALA A 58 12.07 6.91 8.50
C ALA A 58 10.65 6.65 7.98
N LEU A 59 9.62 7.08 8.72
CA LEU A 59 8.23 6.95 8.32
C LEU A 59 7.89 7.76 7.07
N CYS A 60 8.49 8.94 6.88
CA CYS A 60 8.32 9.71 5.65
C CYS A 60 8.82 8.94 4.41
N PHE A 61 9.99 8.27 4.52
CA PHE A 61 10.50 7.44 3.43
C PHE A 61 9.65 6.18 3.23
N HIS A 62 9.16 5.55 4.30
CA HIS A 62 8.24 4.43 4.22
C HIS A 62 6.95 4.83 3.48
N GLN A 63 6.34 5.94 3.89
CA GLN A 63 5.13 6.48 3.26
C GLN A 63 5.38 6.86 1.80
N MET A 64 6.57 7.37 1.45
CA MET A 64 6.91 7.65 0.05
C MET A 64 6.82 6.39 -0.81
N PHE A 65 7.37 5.26 -0.34
CA PHE A 65 7.33 4.01 -1.10
C PHE A 65 5.92 3.41 -1.18
N GLU A 66 5.12 3.48 -0.10
CA GLU A 66 3.71 3.09 -0.13
C GLU A 66 2.90 3.95 -1.12
N GLY A 67 3.18 5.25 -1.17
CA GLY A 67 2.55 6.19 -2.10
C GLY A 67 2.90 5.91 -3.57
N ILE A 68 4.14 5.52 -3.86
CA ILE A 68 4.55 5.09 -5.21
C ILE A 68 3.77 3.84 -5.62
N GLY A 69 3.63 2.85 -4.72
CA GLY A 69 2.86 1.64 -4.97
C GLY A 69 1.38 1.93 -5.25
N LEU A 70 0.74 2.72 -4.38
CA LEU A 70 -0.66 3.15 -4.56
C LEU A 70 -0.85 3.94 -5.85
N GLY A 71 0.07 4.86 -6.17
CA GLY A 71 0.05 5.61 -7.42
C GLY A 71 0.09 4.71 -8.65
N GLY A 72 0.94 3.68 -8.64
CA GLY A 72 1.00 2.66 -9.69
C GLY A 72 -0.32 1.91 -9.88
N SER A 73 -0.98 1.50 -8.80
CA SER A 73 -2.29 0.82 -8.88
C SER A 73 -3.42 1.76 -9.33
N ILE A 74 -3.42 3.02 -8.91
CA ILE A 74 -4.40 4.04 -9.34
C ILE A 74 -4.26 4.33 -10.84
N LEU A 75 -3.04 4.36 -11.37
CA LEU A 75 -2.78 4.57 -12.79
C LEU A 75 -3.31 3.40 -13.63
N GLN A 76 -3.14 2.15 -13.17
CA GLN A 76 -3.65 0.96 -13.85
C GLN A 76 -5.17 0.80 -13.78
N ALA A 77 -5.82 1.32 -12.73
CA ALA A 77 -7.27 1.22 -12.55
C ALA A 77 -8.11 2.18 -13.42
N GLU A 78 -7.44 3.08 -14.16
CA GLU A 78 -8.05 4.08 -15.06
C GLU A 78 -9.23 4.84 -14.44
N TYR A 79 -9.06 5.26 -13.17
CA TYR A 79 -10.10 6.01 -12.47
C TYR A 79 -10.29 7.42 -13.05
N LYS A 80 -11.53 7.92 -12.94
CA LYS A 80 -11.83 9.35 -13.13
C LYS A 80 -11.01 10.18 -12.14
N THR A 81 -10.61 11.38 -12.55
CA THR A 81 -9.79 12.30 -11.73
C THR A 81 -10.33 12.49 -10.33
N VAL A 82 -11.66 12.61 -10.18
CA VAL A 82 -12.31 12.72 -8.86
C VAL A 82 -11.96 11.55 -7.94
N LYS A 83 -12.05 10.31 -8.42
CA LYS A 83 -11.69 9.13 -7.62
C LYS A 83 -10.20 9.13 -7.28
N LYS A 84 -9.33 9.45 -8.25
CA LYS A 84 -7.88 9.56 -8.00
C LYS A 84 -7.57 10.57 -6.90
N THR A 85 -8.20 11.75 -6.94
CA THR A 85 -8.03 12.80 -5.93
C THR A 85 -8.54 12.35 -4.56
N VAL A 86 -9.70 11.70 -4.49
CA VAL A 86 -10.23 11.15 -3.24
C VAL A 86 -9.27 10.12 -2.64
N MET A 87 -8.70 9.24 -3.46
CA MET A 87 -7.80 8.21 -2.96
C MET A 87 -6.48 8.79 -2.41
N VAL A 88 -5.90 9.74 -3.15
CA VAL A 88 -4.70 10.46 -2.69
C VAL A 88 -4.99 11.27 -1.43
N PHE A 89 -6.17 11.87 -1.32
CA PHE A 89 -6.59 12.62 -0.13
C PHE A 89 -6.66 11.71 1.11
N PHE A 90 -7.30 10.54 1.01
CA PHE A 90 -7.34 9.58 2.12
C PHE A 90 -5.92 9.13 2.51
N PHE A 91 -5.08 8.79 1.53
CA PHE A 91 -3.68 8.44 1.78
C PHE A 91 -2.92 9.54 2.55
N SER A 92 -3.08 10.81 2.16
CA SER A 92 -2.39 11.93 2.81
C SER A 92 -2.92 12.29 4.20
N VAL A 93 -4.23 12.19 4.45
CA VAL A 93 -4.85 12.59 5.73
C VAL A 93 -4.73 11.50 6.79
N THR A 94 -4.70 10.24 6.39
CA THR A 94 -4.79 9.11 7.32
C THR A 94 -3.63 9.05 8.32
N ASN A 95 -2.40 9.28 7.87
CA ASN A 95 -1.22 9.24 8.75
C ASN A 95 -1.21 10.39 9.79
N PRO A 96 -1.38 11.69 9.42
CA PRO A 96 -1.54 12.76 10.39
C PRO A 96 -2.73 12.57 11.34
N PHE A 97 -3.84 12.02 10.84
CA PHE A 97 -4.99 11.65 11.67
C PHE A 97 -4.61 10.59 12.72
N GLY A 98 -3.90 9.53 12.32
CA GLY A 98 -3.39 8.50 13.24
C GLY A 98 -2.48 9.07 14.31
N ILE A 99 -1.56 9.98 13.94
CA ILE A 99 -0.65 10.66 14.88
C ILE A 99 -1.45 11.51 15.88
N ALA A 100 -2.41 12.31 15.40
CA ALA A 100 -3.25 13.14 16.26
C ALA A 100 -4.07 12.27 17.24
N LEU A 101 -4.60 11.14 16.77
CA LEU A 101 -5.31 10.18 17.60
C LEU A 101 -4.39 9.53 18.64
N GLY A 102 -3.16 9.16 18.27
CA GLY A 102 -2.15 8.64 19.20
C GLY A 102 -1.81 9.64 20.32
N ILE A 103 -1.63 10.92 19.97
CA ILE A 103 -1.39 12.00 20.95
C ILE A 103 -2.61 12.23 21.85
N ALA A 104 -3.83 12.13 21.30
CA ALA A 104 -5.05 12.28 22.09
C ALA A 104 -5.24 11.11 23.07
N LEU A 105 -4.98 9.88 22.61
CA LEU A 105 -5.07 8.67 23.44
C LEU A 105 -4.03 8.69 24.55
N SER A 106 -2.79 9.13 24.28
CA SER A 106 -1.73 9.21 25.29
C SER A 106 -1.99 10.23 26.40
N LYS A 107 -2.87 11.21 26.15
CA LYS A 107 -3.33 12.19 27.14
C LYS A 107 -4.55 11.74 27.94
N MET A 108 -5.42 10.93 27.33
CA MET A 108 -6.75 10.58 27.89
C MET A 108 -6.80 9.19 28.55
N TYR A 109 -5.97 8.25 28.10
CA TYR A 109 -5.96 6.87 28.60
C TYR A 109 -4.67 6.59 29.36
N LYS A 110 -4.78 5.92 30.51
CA LYS A 110 -3.69 5.13 31.07
C LYS A 110 -3.33 4.06 30.02
N GLU A 111 -2.31 4.36 29.23
CA GLU A 111 -1.59 3.45 28.33
C GLU A 111 -1.50 2.05 28.97
N ASN A 112 -1.90 0.98 28.27
CA ASN A 112 -1.85 -0.45 28.67
C ASN A 112 -3.14 -1.11 29.20
N SER A 113 -4.30 -0.91 28.57
CA SER A 113 -5.31 -1.99 28.64
C SER A 113 -4.92 -3.11 27.67
N PRO A 114 -4.80 -4.38 28.10
CA PRO A 114 -4.43 -5.49 27.23
C PRO A 114 -5.32 -5.58 25.98
N ALA A 115 -6.60 -5.21 26.09
CA ALA A 115 -7.56 -5.25 25.00
C ALA A 115 -7.22 -4.30 23.82
N SER A 116 -6.68 -3.10 24.11
CA SER A 116 -6.32 -2.16 23.04
C SER A 116 -5.08 -2.60 22.29
N LEU A 117 -4.07 -3.09 23.00
CA LEU A 117 -2.84 -3.63 22.41
C LEU A 117 -3.14 -4.86 21.54
N ILE A 118 -4.02 -5.75 22.00
CA ILE A 118 -4.45 -6.92 21.21
C ILE A 118 -5.19 -6.49 19.94
N THR A 119 -6.10 -5.53 20.03
CA THR A 119 -6.88 -5.06 18.87
C THR A 119 -5.98 -4.37 17.84
N VAL A 120 -5.09 -3.49 18.27
CA VAL A 120 -4.12 -2.80 17.39
C VAL A 120 -3.15 -3.81 16.76
N GLY A 121 -2.66 -4.78 17.55
CA GLY A 121 -1.80 -5.85 17.05
C GLY A 121 -2.48 -6.71 15.99
N LEU A 122 -3.75 -7.08 16.21
CA LEU A 122 -4.54 -7.86 15.26
C LEU A 122 -4.82 -7.08 13.97
N LEU A 123 -5.21 -5.80 14.09
CA LEU A 123 -5.41 -4.92 12.94
C LEU A 123 -4.11 -4.75 12.14
N ASN A 124 -2.97 -4.56 12.82
CA ASN A 124 -1.68 -4.45 12.14
C ASN A 124 -1.27 -5.76 11.44
N ALA A 125 -1.41 -6.90 12.11
CA ALA A 125 -1.07 -8.21 11.53
C ALA A 125 -1.94 -8.54 10.32
N SER A 126 -3.25 -8.30 10.42
CA SER A 126 -4.19 -8.50 9.31
C SER A 126 -3.87 -7.57 8.13
N SER A 127 -3.59 -6.29 8.40
CA SER A 127 -3.23 -5.31 7.37
C SER A 127 -1.89 -5.64 6.71
N ALA A 128 -0.88 -6.03 7.48
CA ALA A 128 0.41 -6.46 6.95
C ALA A 128 0.27 -7.71 6.08
N GLY A 129 -0.51 -8.71 6.51
CA GLY A 129 -0.80 -9.90 5.71
C GLY A 129 -1.50 -9.57 4.40
N LEU A 130 -2.48 -8.65 4.43
CA LEU A 130 -3.15 -8.16 3.23
C LEU A 130 -2.18 -7.46 2.29
N LEU A 131 -1.37 -6.51 2.78
CA LEU A 131 -0.41 -5.77 1.96
C LEU A 131 0.66 -6.68 1.34
N ILE A 132 1.12 -7.70 2.06
CA ILE A 132 2.03 -8.72 1.53
C ILE A 132 1.37 -9.53 0.41
N TYR A 133 0.11 -9.96 0.60
CA TYR A 133 -0.63 -10.65 -0.45
C TYR A 133 -0.79 -9.77 -1.70
N MET A 134 -1.20 -8.51 -1.51
CA MET A 134 -1.35 -7.55 -2.60
C MET A 134 -0.02 -7.35 -3.35
N ALA A 135 1.08 -7.18 -2.62
CA ALA A 135 2.40 -6.96 -3.21
C ALA A 135 2.89 -8.18 -3.99
N LEU A 136 2.77 -9.39 -3.43
CA LEU A 136 3.31 -10.61 -4.04
C LEU A 136 2.41 -11.17 -5.15
N VAL A 137 1.11 -11.27 -4.88
CA VAL A 137 0.16 -12.01 -5.74
C VAL A 137 -0.50 -11.08 -6.74
N ASP A 138 -1.00 -9.92 -6.30
CA ASP A 138 -1.77 -9.04 -7.18
C ASP A 138 -0.92 -8.05 -7.99
N LEU A 139 0.24 -7.66 -7.47
CA LEU A 139 1.17 -6.78 -8.19
C LEU A 139 2.33 -7.57 -8.82
N LEU A 140 3.19 -8.19 -8.00
CA LEU A 140 4.42 -8.81 -8.47
C LEU A 140 4.17 -9.99 -9.42
N ALA A 141 3.29 -10.92 -9.07
CA ALA A 141 2.99 -12.06 -9.94
C ALA A 141 2.31 -11.61 -11.24
N ALA A 142 1.44 -10.60 -11.20
CA ALA A 142 0.81 -10.05 -12.39
C ALA A 142 1.84 -9.41 -13.35
N ASP A 143 2.80 -8.66 -12.82
CA ASP A 143 3.86 -8.03 -13.60
C ASP A 143 4.85 -9.06 -14.18
N PHE A 144 5.28 -10.05 -13.40
CA PHE A 144 6.24 -11.06 -13.84
C PHE A 144 5.64 -12.10 -14.79
N MET A 145 4.37 -12.44 -14.64
CA MET A 145 3.67 -13.37 -15.55
C MET A 145 3.13 -12.67 -16.79
N GLY A 146 3.31 -11.35 -16.91
CA GLY A 146 2.93 -10.62 -18.11
C GLY A 146 3.78 -11.04 -19.34
N PRO A 147 3.18 -11.11 -20.54
CA PRO A 147 3.87 -11.54 -21.75
C PRO A 147 5.07 -10.65 -22.13
N LYS A 148 5.05 -9.38 -21.70
CA LYS A 148 6.16 -8.43 -21.88
C LYS A 148 7.41 -8.79 -21.07
N LEU A 149 7.25 -9.25 -19.83
CA LEU A 149 8.36 -9.63 -18.96
C LEU A 149 8.85 -11.05 -19.28
N GLN A 150 7.94 -11.99 -19.50
CA GLN A 150 8.29 -13.37 -19.86
C GLN A 150 9.01 -13.47 -21.22
N GLY A 151 8.71 -12.56 -22.15
CA GLY A 151 9.38 -12.52 -23.45
C GLY A 151 10.80 -11.93 -23.43
N SER A 152 11.26 -11.35 -22.31
CA SER A 152 12.57 -10.69 -22.24
C SER A 152 13.29 -10.93 -20.92
N ILE A 153 14.27 -11.84 -20.94
CA ILE A 153 15.11 -12.17 -19.77
C ILE A 153 15.83 -10.94 -19.21
N ARG A 154 16.24 -10.00 -20.06
CA ARG A 154 16.88 -8.75 -19.63
C ARG A 154 15.94 -7.90 -18.79
N LEU A 155 14.67 -7.81 -19.18
CA LEU A 155 13.67 -7.05 -18.45
C LEU A 155 13.30 -7.73 -17.13
N GLN A 156 13.21 -9.07 -17.15
CA GLN A 156 12.96 -9.87 -15.94
C GLN A 156 14.07 -9.69 -14.89
N ILE A 157 15.35 -9.72 -15.30
CA ILE A 157 16.48 -9.46 -14.39
C ILE A 157 16.39 -8.04 -13.81
N LYS A 158 16.13 -7.02 -14.65
CA LYS A 158 16.00 -5.63 -14.18
C LYS A 158 14.85 -5.46 -13.17
N ALA A 159 13.70 -6.09 -13.43
CA ALA A 159 12.56 -6.06 -12.53
C ALA A 159 12.88 -6.76 -11.21
N PHE A 160 13.56 -7.91 -11.26
CA PHE A 160 13.94 -8.65 -10.06
C PHE A 160 14.93 -7.87 -9.19
N THR A 161 15.93 -7.24 -9.81
CA THR A 161 16.85 -6.33 -9.11
C THR A 161 16.10 -5.14 -8.51
N ALA A 162 15.13 -4.54 -9.21
CA ALA A 162 14.34 -3.44 -8.67
C ALA A 162 13.52 -3.85 -7.45
N VAL A 163 12.91 -5.04 -7.47
CA VAL A 163 12.15 -5.61 -6.33
C VAL A 163 13.06 -5.85 -5.13
N LEU A 164 14.24 -6.44 -5.34
CA LEU A 164 15.23 -6.66 -4.28
C LEU A 164 15.75 -5.33 -3.69
N LEU A 165 15.98 -4.32 -4.54
CA LEU A 165 16.37 -3.00 -4.08
C LEU A 165 15.27 -2.33 -3.25
N GLY A 166 14.00 -2.44 -3.66
CA GLY A 166 12.86 -1.94 -2.90
C GLY A 166 12.72 -2.63 -1.55
N ALA A 167 12.78 -3.96 -1.52
CA ALA A 167 12.73 -4.75 -0.29
C ALA A 167 13.93 -4.43 0.63
N GLY A 168 15.13 -4.28 0.07
CA GLY A 168 16.33 -3.87 0.79
C GLY A 168 16.20 -2.46 1.38
N ALA A 169 15.67 -1.50 0.62
CA ALA A 169 15.42 -0.14 1.10
C ALA A 169 14.43 -0.13 2.28
N MET A 170 13.31 -0.87 2.17
CA MET A 170 12.35 -1.00 3.27
C MET A 170 12.95 -1.71 4.50
N SER A 171 13.80 -2.71 4.31
CA SER A 171 14.52 -3.37 5.40
C SER A 171 15.53 -2.44 6.09
N LEU A 172 16.20 -1.58 5.33
CA LEU A 172 17.08 -0.57 5.90
C LEU A 172 16.28 0.46 6.69
N LEU A 173 15.16 0.96 6.16
CA LEU A 173 14.28 1.85 6.92
C LEU A 173 13.86 1.21 8.24
N ALA A 174 13.42 -0.06 8.23
CA ALA A 174 13.03 -0.78 9.44
C ALA A 174 14.13 -0.90 10.51
N LYS A 175 15.42 -0.80 10.15
CA LYS A 175 16.54 -0.74 11.11
C LYS A 175 16.70 0.64 11.76
N TRP A 176 16.26 1.68 11.08
CA TRP A 176 16.40 3.09 11.46
C TRP A 176 15.08 3.71 11.96
N THR A 177 13.99 2.95 11.90
CA THR A 177 12.65 3.24 12.43
C THR A 177 12.57 2.66 13.84
#